data_AF-A0A9E1QDK1-F1
#
_entry.id   AF-A0A9E1QDK1-F1
#
_cell.length_a   1.000
_cell.length_b   1.000
_cell.length_c   1.000
_cell.angle_alpha   90.00
_cell.angle_beta   90.00
_cell.angle_gamma   90.00
#
_symmetry.space_group_name_H-M   'P 1'
#
loop_
_entity.id
_entity.type
_entity.pdbx_description
1 polymer ?
#
loop_
_entity_poly.entity_id
_entity_poly.type
_entity_poly.pdbx_seq_one_letter_code
_entity_poly.pdbx_strand_id
1 'polypeptide(L)' 'IIADLLDIFVTALNNHHLGTPTNYDSLLLNLLPKEFQVTSTSPYQRIMAVCSYVSRMSDGYAIRIHKKIQGSII' A
#
# COMPACT_ATOMS: atom_id res chain seq x y z
N ILE A 1 6.12 -11.63 -2.73
CA ILE A 1 5.20 -10.74 -3.49
C ILE A 1 4.09 -10.19 -2.59
N ILE A 2 3.12 -11.00 -2.15
CA ILE A 2 1.97 -10.51 -1.37
C ILE A 2 2.41 -9.90 -0.03
N ALA A 3 3.30 -10.58 0.71
CA ALA A 3 3.88 -10.04 1.94
C ALA A 3 4.61 -8.71 1.70
N ASP A 4 5.38 -8.60 0.62
CA ASP A 4 6.11 -7.37 0.26
C ASP A 4 5.14 -6.21 -0.04
N LEU A 5 4.06 -6.48 -0.79
CA LEU A 5 3.03 -5.48 -1.06
C LEU A 5 2.37 -5.00 0.23
N LEU A 6 2.07 -5.94 1.14
CA LEU A 6 1.46 -5.63 2.42
C LEU A 6 2.38 -4.74 3.26
N ASP A 7 3.65 -5.10 3.38
CA ASP A 7 4.65 -4.38 4.16
C ASP A 7 4.86 -2.94 3.63
N ILE A 8 4.99 -2.80 2.30
CA ILE A 8 5.20 -1.51 1.64
C ILE A 8 4.00 -0.58 1.86
N PHE A 9 2.77 -1.06 1.62
CA PHE A 9 1.58 -0.22 1.79
C PHE A 9 1.27 0.08 3.27
N VAL A 10 1.48 -0.87 4.18
CA VAL A 10 1.30 -0.64 5.63
C VAL A 10 2.30 0.39 6.14
N THR A 11 3.56 0.29 5.73
CA THR A 11 4.60 1.26 6.09
C THR A 11 4.25 2.66 5.59
N ALA A 12 3.86 2.80 4.32
CA ALA A 12 3.46 4.08 3.76
C ALA A 12 2.24 4.70 4.47
N LEU A 13 1.21 3.89 4.79
CA LEU A 13 0.03 4.35 5.52
C LEU A 13 0.37 4.79 6.95
N ASN A 14 1.25 4.06 7.64
CA ASN A 14 1.67 4.41 8.99
C ASN A 14 2.55 5.67 9.01
N ASN A 15 3.50 5.81 8.08
CA ASN A 15 4.33 7.01 7.97
C ASN A 15 3.48 8.26 7.68
N HIS A 16 2.48 8.13 6.81
CA HIS A 16 1.52 9.19 6.56
C HIS A 16 0.67 9.53 7.78
N HIS A 17 0.23 8.51 8.54
CA HIS A 17 -0.51 8.73 9.79
C HIS A 17 0.34 9.43 10.87
N LEU A 18 1.63 9.08 10.98
CA LEU A 18 2.57 9.68 11.92
C LEU A 18 3.02 11.10 11.52
N GLY A 19 2.60 11.59 10.35
CA GLY A 19 2.99 12.90 9.84
C GLY A 19 4.42 12.96 9.30
N THR A 20 5.05 11.80 9.06
CA THR A 20 6.41 11.66 8.53
C THR A 20 6.46 10.88 7.21
N PRO A 21 5.60 11.15 6.21
CA PRO A 21 5.65 10.45 4.94
C PRO A 21 6.92 10.81 4.17
N THR A 22 7.57 9.81 3.60
CA THR A 22 8.59 10.04 2.58
C THR A 22 7.92 10.36 1.23
N ASN A 23 8.67 10.93 0.28
CA ASN A 23 8.18 11.12 -1.09
C ASN A 23 7.73 9.79 -1.72
N TYR A 24 8.42 8.70 -1.38
CA TYR A 24 8.08 7.36 -1.82
C TYR A 24 6.75 6.89 -1.22
N ASP A 25 6.51 7.12 0.08
CA ASP A 25 5.23 6.81 0.72
C ASP A 25 4.07 7.54 0.04
N SER A 26 4.22 8.85 -0.23
CA SER A 26 3.19 9.62 -0.95
C SER A 26 2.91 9.05 -2.34
N LEU A 27 3.94 8.60 -3.07
CA LEU A 27 3.77 7.96 -4.38
C LEU A 27 3.03 6.62 -4.27
N LEU A 28 3.36 5.81 -3.26
CA LEU A 28 2.69 4.54 -2.98
C LEU A 28 1.22 4.74 -2.61
N LEU A 29 0.91 5.73 -1.77
CA LEU A 29 -0.47 6.04 -1.41
C LEU A 29 -1.30 6.51 -2.61
N ASN A 30 -0.69 7.14 -3.61
CA ASN A 30 -1.35 7.46 -4.87
C ASN A 30 -1.71 6.23 -5.73
N LEU A 31 -1.08 5.08 -5.50
CA LEU A 31 -1.45 3.80 -6.14
C LEU A 31 -2.64 3.14 -5.45
N LEU A 32 -2.88 3.43 -4.17
CA LEU A 32 -4.03 2.92 -3.43
C LEU A 32 -5.32 3.62 -3.88
N PRO A 33 -6.39 2.86 -4.19
CA PRO A 33 -7.70 3.44 -4.41
C PRO A 33 -8.16 4.27 -3.20
N LYS A 34 -8.89 5.36 -3.44
CA LYS A 34 -9.32 6.30 -2.39
C LYS A 34 -10.08 5.64 -1.24
N GLU A 35 -10.83 4.56 -1.52
CA GLU A 35 -11.57 3.80 -0.51
C GLU A 35 -10.67 3.09 0.52
N PHE A 36 -9.39 2.86 0.20
CA PHE A 36 -8.41 2.21 1.08
C PHE A 36 -7.43 3.19 1.74
N GLN A 37 -7.51 4.49 1.43
CA GLN A 37 -6.71 5.54 2.07
C GLN A 37 -7.28 5.92 3.44
N VAL A 38 -7.28 4.97 4.37
CA VAL A 38 -7.89 5.12 5.69
C VAL A 38 -7.02 5.96 6.62
N THR A 39 -7.52 7.10 7.08
CA THR A 39 -6.85 8.02 8.03
C THR A 39 -7.27 7.76 9.49
N SER A 40 -7.44 6.49 9.86
CA SER A 40 -7.82 6.12 11.23
C SER A 40 -6.62 6.20 12.18
N THR A 41 -6.87 6.54 13.44
CA THR A 41 -5.89 6.46 14.54
C THR A 41 -5.55 5.01 14.91
N SER A 42 -6.47 4.07 14.64
CA SER A 42 -6.27 2.66 14.95
C SER A 42 -5.32 1.99 13.95
N PRO A 43 -4.16 1.45 14.38
CA PRO A 43 -3.27 0.69 13.52
C PRO A 43 -3.96 -0.53 12.89
N TYR A 44 -4.85 -1.18 13.64
CA TYR A 44 -5.63 -2.32 13.17
C TYR A 44 -6.48 -1.95 11.95
N GLN A 45 -7.18 -0.81 11.99
CA GLN A 45 -8.03 -0.37 10.88
C GLN A 45 -7.21 -0.04 9.63
N ARG A 46 -6.02 0.57 9.79
CA ARG A 46 -5.11 0.86 8.67
C ARG A 46 -4.60 -0.43 8.03
N ILE A 47 -4.14 -1.39 8.84
CA ILE A 47 -3.66 -2.69 8.33
C ILE A 47 -4.80 -3.46 7.66
N MET A 48 -6.00 -3.48 8.25
CA MET A 48 -7.16 -4.14 7.67
C MET A 48 -7.57 -3.57 6.31
N ALA A 49 -7.45 -2.24 6.13
CA ALA A 49 -7.68 -1.60 4.84
C ALA A 49 -6.71 -2.10 3.77
N VAL A 50 -5.41 -2.20 4.11
CA VAL A 50 -4.39 -2.75 3.20
C VAL A 50 -4.65 -4.22 2.90
N CYS A 51 -4.96 -5.04 3.91
CA CYS A 51 -5.31 -6.45 3.72
C CYS A 51 -6.50 -6.61 2.76
N SER A 52 -7.52 -5.76 2.91
CA SER A 52 -8.72 -5.77 2.07
C SER A 52 -8.43 -5.34 0.63
N TYR A 53 -7.47 -4.44 0.43
CA TYR A 53 -7.00 -4.07 -0.91
C TYR A 53 -6.22 -5.21 -1.57
N VAL A 54 -5.27 -5.80 -0.84
CA VAL A 54 -4.39 -6.88 -1.34
C VAL A 54 -5.19 -8.15 -1.62
N SER A 55 -6.19 -8.49 -0.80
CA SER A 55 -7.02 -9.69 -1.01
C SER A 55 -7.93 -9.60 -2.24
N ARG A 56 -8.22 -8.39 -2.72
CA ARG A 56 -9.02 -8.16 -3.94
C ARG A 56 -8.19 -8.20 -5.22
N MET A 57 -6.86 -8.32 -5.13
CA MET A 57 -5.98 -8.40 -6.28
C MET A 57 -6.06 -9.79 -6.92
N SER A 58 -6.05 -9.84 -8.26
CA SER A 58 -5.70 -11.07 -8.97
C SER A 58 -4.18 -11.27 -8.99
N ASP A 59 -3.72 -12.51 -9.19
CA ASP A 59 -2.28 -12.82 -9.27
C ASP A 59 -1.54 -11.96 -10.30
N GLY A 60 -2.12 -11.79 -11.49
CA GLY A 60 -1.54 -10.95 -12.55
C GLY A 60 -1.47 -9.47 -12.17
N TYR A 61 -2.47 -8.98 -11.43
CA TYR A 61 -2.46 -7.61 -10.93
C TYR A 61 -1.40 -7.41 -9.85
N ALA A 62 -1.29 -8.33 -8.89
CA ALA A 62 -0.28 -8.29 -7.84
C ALA A 62 1.14 -8.29 -8.39
N ILE A 63 1.43 -9.15 -9.39
CA ILE A 63 2.73 -9.17 -10.09
C ILE A 63 2.99 -7.82 -10.78
N ARG A 64 2.00 -7.25 -11.47
CA ARG A 64 2.16 -5.97 -12.17
C ARG A 64 2.47 -4.83 -11.21
N ILE A 65 1.76 -4.73 -10.09
CA ILE A 65 2.03 -3.72 -9.06
C ILE A 65 3.41 -3.92 -8.45
N HIS A 66 3.76 -5.15 -8.08
CA HIS A 66 5.07 -5.46 -7.51
C HIS A 66 6.22 -5.08 -8.45
N LYS A 67 6.12 -5.41 -9.75
CA LYS A 67 7.10 -4.99 -10.76
C LYS A 67 7.16 -3.47 -10.92
N LYS A 68 6.01 -2.78 -10.88
CA LYS A 68 5.93 -1.32 -10.99
C LYS A 68 6.65 -0.64 -9.84
N ILE A 69 6.45 -1.14 -8.63
CA ILE A 69 7.08 -0.63 -7.41
C ILE A 69 8.59 -0.90 -7.42
N GLN A 70 9.02 -2.08 -7.87
CA GLN A 70 10.43 -2.45 -7.98
C GLN A 70 11.17 -1.78 -9.16
N GLY A 71 10.51 -0.90 -9.92
CA GLY A 71 11.10 -0.26 -11.10
C GLY A 71 11.50 -1.25 -12.20
N SER A 72 11.01 -2.50 -12.16
CA SER A 72 11.35 -3.57 -13.09
C SER A 72 10.45 -3.60 -14.32
N ILE A 73 9.73 -2.50 -14.62
CA ILE A 73 8.86 -2.39 -15.80
C ILE A 73 9.61 -1.70 -16.94
N ILE A 74 9.83 -2.50 -18.00
CA ILE A 74 9.72 -2.12 -19.41
C ILE A 74 8.41 -2.75 -19.91
#